data_AF-A0A966RTC6-F1
#
_entry.id   AF-A0A966RTC6-F1
#
_cell.length_a   1.000
_cell.length_b   1.000
_cell.length_c   1.000
_cell.angle_alpha   90.00
_cell.angle_beta   90.00
_cell.angle_gamma   90.00
#
_symmetry.space_group_name_H-M   'P 1'
#
loop_
_entity.id
_entity.type
_entity.pdbx_description
1 polymer ?
#
loop_
_entity_poly.entity_id
_entity_poly.type
_entity_poly.pdbx_seq_one_letter_code
_entity_poly.pdbx_strand_id
1 'polypeptide(L)'
;MLKNTHTRASTETNKDVFKLNAPLFQVRFIHLPEDNVDQNLIERSFQRYDSLDRKVLDSLSFQYSHYILNDSLWLTRNDLFSQVQFLTNENLDQYLKKLQFFKEKDAMGVYLFRLNDYLKKGDIPPNEVVFPTIKNVILNQRRVEFTKNFEYELLQDAIKSKTYEIY
;
A
#
# COMPACT_ATOMS: atom_id res chain seq x y z
N MET A 1 -20.41 48.07 -2.34
CA MET A 1 -20.04 46.99 -1.39
C MET A 1 -19.49 45.83 -2.19
N LEU A 2 -18.32 45.34 -1.80
CA LEU A 2 -17.43 44.49 -2.61
C LEU A 2 -17.90 43.03 -2.66
N LYS A 3 -17.73 42.44 -3.85
CA LYS A 3 -17.94 41.03 -4.19
C LYS A 3 -17.10 40.11 -3.30
N ASN A 4 -17.66 38.97 -2.89
CA ASN A 4 -16.89 37.75 -2.58
C ASN A 4 -17.66 36.52 -3.08
N THR A 5 -17.58 36.31 -4.40
CA THR A 5 -17.94 35.08 -5.10
C THR A 5 -16.65 34.35 -5.51
N HIS A 6 -15.98 33.68 -4.59
CA HIS A 6 -14.87 32.75 -4.89
C HIS A 6 -14.93 31.65 -3.83
N THR A 7 -15.46 30.45 -4.09
CA THR A 7 -14.71 29.38 -4.77
C THR A 7 -15.67 28.22 -5.06
N ARG A 8 -16.10 28.05 -6.31
CA ARG A 8 -16.84 26.85 -6.77
C ARG A 8 -16.36 26.32 -8.13
N ALA A 9 -15.21 26.80 -8.60
CA ALA A 9 -14.72 26.49 -9.93
C ALA A 9 -13.23 26.09 -9.89
N SER A 10 -12.95 24.84 -9.51
CA SER A 10 -11.66 24.18 -9.80
C SER A 10 -11.62 22.68 -9.44
N THR A 11 -12.68 21.91 -9.72
CA THR A 11 -12.66 20.43 -9.55
C THR A 11 -12.75 19.65 -10.86
N GLU A 12 -12.91 20.32 -12.01
CA GLU A 12 -13.02 19.65 -13.31
C GLU A 12 -11.74 19.65 -14.14
N THR A 13 -10.77 20.50 -13.80
CA THR A 13 -9.50 20.54 -14.52
C THR A 13 -8.52 19.61 -13.80
N ASN A 14 -8.08 18.55 -14.49
CA ASN A 14 -7.07 17.56 -14.06
C ASN A 14 -7.52 16.37 -13.17
N LYS A 15 -8.71 15.78 -13.40
CA LYS A 15 -9.05 14.45 -12.83
C LYS A 15 -8.01 13.37 -13.20
N ASP A 16 -7.37 13.48 -14.37
CA ASP A 16 -6.30 12.57 -14.81
C ASP A 16 -5.03 12.66 -13.95
N VAL A 17 -4.73 13.82 -13.36
CA VAL A 17 -3.58 13.98 -12.45
C VAL A 17 -3.78 13.21 -11.15
N PHE A 18 -4.99 12.73 -10.86
CA PHE A 18 -5.30 11.97 -9.65
C PHE A 18 -5.50 10.48 -9.90
N LYS A 19 -5.37 10.03 -11.15
CA LYS A 19 -5.35 8.60 -11.46
C LYS A 19 -4.10 7.95 -10.89
N LEU A 20 -4.28 6.77 -10.33
CA LEU A 20 -3.19 5.95 -9.79
C LEU A 20 -2.30 5.42 -10.92
N ASN A 21 -0.98 5.63 -10.82
CA ASN A 21 0.00 5.08 -11.77
C ASN A 21 0.30 3.59 -11.48
N ALA A 22 0.05 3.13 -10.25
CA ALA A 22 0.24 1.77 -9.77
C ALA A 22 -0.86 1.38 -8.78
N PRO A 23 -1.16 0.07 -8.63
CA PRO A 23 -2.16 -0.38 -7.66
C PRO A 23 -1.75 -0.07 -6.22
N LEU A 24 -2.74 0.16 -5.37
CA LEU A 24 -2.57 0.37 -3.94
C LEU A 24 -3.39 -0.64 -3.14
N PHE A 25 -2.85 -1.05 -2.00
CA PHE A 25 -3.41 -2.07 -1.13
C PHE A 25 -3.56 -1.52 0.28
N GLN A 26 -4.74 -1.67 0.85
CA GLN A 26 -4.99 -1.43 2.26
C GLN A 26 -5.14 -2.78 2.94
N VAL A 27 -4.22 -3.11 3.84
CA VAL A 27 -4.13 -4.43 4.46
C VAL A 27 -4.05 -4.32 5.98
N ARG A 28 -4.43 -5.41 6.63
CA ARG A 28 -4.10 -5.69 8.01
C ARG A 28 -3.26 -6.95 8.06
N PHE A 29 -2.22 -6.93 8.89
CA PHE A 29 -1.28 -8.02 8.98
C PHE A 29 -0.72 -8.18 10.39
N ILE A 30 -0.59 -9.41 10.87
CA ILE A 30 0.20 -9.77 12.05
C ILE A 30 0.99 -11.03 11.73
N HIS A 31 2.28 -11.01 12.04
CA HIS A 31 3.14 -12.19 12.11
C HIS A 31 3.49 -12.43 13.58
N LEU A 32 3.23 -13.66 14.06
CA LEU A 32 3.50 -14.07 15.43
C LEU A 32 4.23 -15.43 15.45
N PRO A 33 5.03 -15.72 16.50
CA PRO A 33 5.61 -17.04 16.73
C PRO A 33 4.54 -18.13 16.82
N GLU A 34 4.85 -19.35 16.37
CA GLU A 34 3.89 -20.47 16.41
C GLU A 34 3.45 -20.83 17.84
N ASP A 35 4.33 -20.66 18.82
CA ASP A 35 4.13 -20.98 20.23
C ASP A 35 3.55 -19.82 21.05
N ASN A 36 3.03 -18.79 20.38
CA ASN A 36 2.44 -17.63 21.06
C ASN A 36 1.23 -18.02 21.93
N VAL A 37 1.31 -17.71 23.23
CA VAL A 37 0.30 -18.08 24.23
C VAL A 37 -1.07 -17.42 24.01
N ASP A 38 -1.10 -16.23 23.41
CA ASP A 38 -2.30 -15.43 23.19
C ASP A 38 -2.85 -15.57 21.76
N GLN A 39 -2.33 -16.51 20.97
CA GLN A 39 -2.65 -16.64 19.54
C GLN A 39 -4.16 -16.66 19.26
N ASN A 40 -4.93 -17.40 20.05
CA ASN A 40 -6.39 -17.48 19.88
C ASN A 40 -7.10 -16.15 20.15
N LEU A 41 -6.63 -15.39 21.15
CA LEU A 41 -7.18 -14.07 21.47
C LEU A 41 -6.84 -13.09 20.33
N ILE A 42 -5.57 -13.06 19.91
CA ILE A 42 -5.08 -12.22 18.82
C ILE A 42 -5.86 -12.50 17.54
N GLU A 43 -6.03 -13.77 17.15
CA GLU A 43 -6.76 -14.14 15.94
C GLU A 43 -8.22 -13.67 15.98
N ARG A 44 -8.92 -13.89 17.10
CA ARG A 44 -10.33 -13.49 17.23
C ARG A 44 -10.51 -11.97 17.23
N SER A 45 -9.59 -11.24 17.85
CA SER A 45 -9.61 -9.77 17.85
C SER A 45 -9.20 -9.20 16.50
N PHE A 46 -8.28 -9.85 15.78
CA PHE A 46 -7.88 -9.46 14.42
C PHE A 46 -9.04 -9.56 13.43
N GLN A 47 -9.85 -10.62 13.53
CA GLN A 47 -11.00 -10.84 12.66
C GLN A 47 -12.14 -9.84 12.90
N ARG A 48 -12.48 -9.58 14.18
CA ARG A 48 -13.58 -8.69 14.58
C ARG A 48 -13.21 -7.21 14.43
N TYR A 49 -12.06 -6.84 14.98
CA TYR A 49 -11.42 -5.54 14.82
C TYR A 49 -12.26 -4.31 15.17
N ASP A 50 -13.10 -4.45 16.20
CA ASP A 50 -13.81 -3.32 16.77
C ASP A 50 -12.88 -2.41 17.61
N SER A 51 -13.43 -1.37 18.21
CA SER A 51 -12.64 -0.39 18.98
C SER A 51 -11.97 -0.98 20.23
N LEU A 52 -12.54 -2.05 20.81
CA LEU A 52 -11.95 -2.76 21.94
C LEU A 52 -10.85 -3.70 21.45
N ASP A 53 -11.12 -4.46 20.39
CA ASP A 53 -10.15 -5.36 19.78
C ASP A 53 -8.88 -4.61 19.33
N ARG A 54 -9.01 -3.40 18.80
CA ARG A 54 -7.85 -2.56 18.46
C ARG A 54 -6.95 -2.30 19.67
N LYS A 55 -7.54 -2.00 20.83
CA LYS A 55 -6.78 -1.79 22.08
C LYS A 55 -6.13 -3.08 22.57
N VAL A 56 -6.84 -4.21 22.47
CA VAL A 56 -6.30 -5.53 22.81
C VAL A 56 -5.09 -5.84 21.92
N LEU A 57 -5.23 -5.71 20.60
CA LEU A 57 -4.17 -6.00 19.66
C LEU A 57 -2.96 -5.08 19.83
N ASP A 58 -3.19 -3.80 20.16
CA ASP A 58 -2.12 -2.85 20.47
C ASP A 58 -1.39 -3.23 21.77
N SER A 59 -2.12 -3.64 22.81
CA SER A 59 -1.53 -4.08 24.08
C SER A 59 -0.68 -5.35 23.97
N LEU A 60 -0.97 -6.20 22.99
CA LEU A 60 -0.25 -7.45 22.69
C LEU A 60 0.82 -7.28 21.62
N SER A 61 1.04 -6.06 21.12
CA SER A 61 1.95 -5.79 19.99
C SER A 61 3.39 -6.21 20.21
N PHE A 62 3.85 -6.20 21.47
CA PHE A 62 5.19 -6.67 21.86
C PHE A 62 5.43 -8.15 21.58
N GLN A 63 4.37 -8.93 21.37
CA GLN A 63 4.44 -10.36 21.07
C GLN A 63 4.56 -10.66 19.56
N TYR A 64 4.38 -9.64 18.71
CA TYR A 64 4.40 -9.81 17.27
C TYR A 64 5.82 -9.69 16.72
N SER A 65 6.17 -10.54 15.77
CA SER A 65 7.43 -10.44 15.03
C SER A 65 7.37 -9.31 14.00
N HIS A 66 6.20 -9.09 13.38
CA HIS A 66 5.93 -7.98 12.47
C HIS A 66 4.43 -7.71 12.40
N TYR A 67 3.99 -6.46 12.21
CA TYR A 67 2.56 -6.16 12.10
C TYR A 67 2.25 -4.86 11.36
N ILE A 68 1.04 -4.80 10.80
CA ILE A 68 0.41 -3.65 10.16
C ILE A 68 -1.05 -3.60 10.63
N LEU A 69 -1.36 -2.67 11.53
CA LEU A 69 -2.71 -2.48 12.10
C LEU A 69 -3.34 -1.13 11.73
N ASN A 70 -2.61 -0.28 11.00
CA ASN A 70 -3.14 1.02 10.59
C ASN A 70 -4.05 0.88 9.36
N ASP A 71 -5.37 0.88 9.56
CA ASP A 71 -6.32 0.81 8.45
C ASP A 71 -6.22 2.02 7.50
N SER A 72 -5.61 3.14 7.87
CA SER A 72 -5.45 4.29 6.97
C SER A 72 -4.23 4.16 6.04
N LEU A 73 -3.38 3.16 6.23
CA LEU A 73 -2.15 2.98 5.47
C LEU A 73 -2.43 2.31 4.11
N TRP A 74 -1.94 2.94 3.05
CA TRP A 74 -1.97 2.41 1.69
C TRP A 74 -0.56 2.05 1.25
N LEU A 75 -0.39 0.81 0.80
CA LEU A 75 0.89 0.25 0.38
C LEU A 75 0.93 0.08 -1.13
N THR A 76 2.09 0.35 -1.72
CA THR A 76 2.36 -0.09 -3.09
C THR A 76 2.57 -1.61 -3.10
N ARG A 77 2.55 -2.23 -4.28
CA ARG A 77 2.86 -3.67 -4.41
C ARG A 77 4.22 -4.01 -3.78
N ASN A 78 5.22 -3.16 -4.00
CA ASN A 78 6.58 -3.40 -3.50
C ASN A 78 6.63 -3.29 -1.97
N ASP A 79 5.96 -2.29 -1.39
CA ASP A 79 5.90 -2.11 0.07
C ASP A 79 5.09 -3.22 0.74
N LEU A 80 4.08 -3.76 0.05
CA LEU A 80 3.30 -4.89 0.53
C LEU A 80 4.18 -6.14 0.60
N PHE A 81 4.91 -6.47 -0.47
CA PHE A 81 5.78 -7.65 -0.49
C PHE A 81 6.98 -7.54 0.45
N SER A 82 7.49 -6.33 0.70
CA SER A 82 8.59 -6.15 1.66
C SER A 82 8.15 -6.34 3.11
N GLN A 83 6.88 -6.09 3.43
CA GLN A 83 6.34 -6.23 4.79
C GLN A 83 5.64 -7.58 5.01
N VAL A 84 5.00 -8.14 3.99
CA VAL A 84 4.21 -9.37 4.08
C VAL A 84 4.89 -10.47 3.28
N GLN A 85 5.82 -11.18 3.94
CA GLN A 85 6.80 -12.04 3.27
C GLN A 85 6.21 -13.28 2.57
N PHE A 86 5.04 -13.76 3.00
CA PHE A 86 4.38 -14.90 2.34
C PHE A 86 3.70 -14.50 1.01
N LEU A 87 3.53 -13.20 0.74
CA LEU A 87 2.94 -12.72 -0.50
C LEU A 87 3.98 -12.69 -1.62
N THR A 88 3.56 -13.18 -2.78
CA THR A 88 4.36 -13.25 -4.00
C THR A 88 3.53 -12.76 -5.20
N ASN A 89 4.17 -12.54 -6.35
CA ASN A 89 3.42 -12.17 -7.56
C ASN A 89 2.47 -13.30 -7.99
N GLU A 90 2.84 -14.55 -7.73
CA GLU A 90 2.11 -15.74 -8.14
C GLU A 90 0.86 -15.97 -7.30
N ASN A 91 0.89 -15.62 -6.01
CA ASN A 91 -0.21 -15.88 -5.09
C ASN A 91 -1.09 -14.66 -4.78
N LEU A 92 -0.63 -13.42 -5.05
CA LEU A 92 -1.34 -12.19 -4.66
C LEU A 92 -2.80 -12.20 -5.15
N ASP A 93 -3.04 -12.58 -6.40
CA ASP A 93 -4.38 -12.60 -7.00
C ASP A 93 -5.37 -13.52 -6.25
N GLN A 94 -4.88 -14.55 -5.57
CA GLN A 94 -5.73 -15.43 -4.75
C GLN A 94 -6.26 -14.70 -3.51
N TYR A 95 -5.42 -13.86 -2.91
CA TYR A 95 -5.76 -13.04 -1.76
C TYR A 95 -6.66 -11.85 -2.14
N LEU A 96 -6.49 -11.30 -3.36
CA LEU A 96 -7.34 -10.20 -3.87
C LEU A 96 -8.79 -10.64 -4.15
N LYS A 97 -9.00 -11.88 -4.61
CA LYS A 97 -10.32 -12.36 -5.04
C LYS A 97 -11.35 -12.47 -3.91
N LYS A 98 -10.90 -12.70 -2.68
CA LYS A 98 -11.82 -13.09 -1.60
C LYS A 98 -12.04 -12.01 -0.55
N LEU A 99 -11.27 -10.90 -0.54
CA LEU A 99 -11.36 -9.79 0.45
C LEU A 99 -11.61 -10.31 1.89
N GLN A 100 -11.03 -11.46 2.21
CA GLN A 100 -11.34 -12.21 3.43
C GLN A 100 -10.13 -12.23 4.36
N PHE A 101 -10.36 -12.73 5.55
CA PHE A 101 -9.31 -13.10 6.48
C PHE A 101 -8.60 -14.38 6.00
N PHE A 102 -7.28 -14.40 6.13
CA PHE A 102 -6.42 -15.53 5.86
C PHE A 102 -5.51 -15.79 7.05
N LYS A 103 -5.34 -17.07 7.36
CA LYS A 103 -4.38 -17.56 8.34
C LYS A 103 -3.45 -18.53 7.63
N GLU A 104 -2.19 -18.13 7.49
CA GLU A 104 -1.14 -18.98 6.95
C GLU A 104 -0.17 -19.38 8.05
N LYS A 105 0.47 -20.53 7.90
CA LYS A 105 1.47 -21.03 8.83
C LYS A 105 2.61 -21.68 8.07
N ASP A 106 3.83 -21.35 8.47
CA ASP A 106 5.04 -22.01 7.99
C ASP A 106 6.04 -22.21 9.14
N ALA A 107 7.31 -22.49 8.81
CA ALA A 107 8.37 -22.68 9.80
C ALA A 107 8.79 -21.39 10.53
N MET A 108 8.45 -20.22 10.00
CA MET A 108 8.76 -18.90 10.58
C MET A 108 7.63 -18.38 11.47
N GLY A 109 6.45 -19.02 11.48
CA GLY A 109 5.39 -18.76 12.44
C GLY A 109 4.00 -18.72 11.80
N VAL A 110 3.13 -17.90 12.40
CA VAL A 110 1.74 -17.76 12.00
C VAL A 110 1.49 -16.35 11.47
N TYR A 111 0.84 -16.29 10.31
CA TYR A 111 0.51 -15.06 9.60
C TYR A 111 -0.99 -14.86 9.56
N LEU A 112 -1.44 -13.77 10.15
CA LEU A 112 -2.81 -13.29 10.05
C LEU A 112 -2.83 -12.18 9.02
N PHE A 113 -3.63 -12.33 7.98
CA PHE A 113 -3.69 -11.37 6.89
C PHE A 113 -5.14 -11.07 6.52
N ARG A 114 -5.42 -9.80 6.23
CA ARG A 114 -6.70 -9.37 5.68
C ARG A 114 -6.46 -8.24 4.69
N LEU A 115 -7.04 -8.38 3.51
CA LEU A 115 -7.20 -7.27 2.57
C LEU A 115 -8.43 -6.46 2.98
N ASN A 116 -8.24 -5.21 3.35
CA ASN A 116 -9.34 -4.30 3.70
C ASN A 116 -9.90 -3.64 2.44
N ASP A 117 -9.02 -3.14 1.56
CA ASP A 117 -9.41 -2.46 0.32
C ASP A 117 -8.28 -2.53 -0.73
N TYR A 118 -8.64 -2.33 -1.99
CA TYR A 118 -7.76 -2.43 -3.15
C TYR A 118 -8.15 -1.44 -4.25
N LEU A 119 -7.20 -0.60 -4.65
CA LEU A 119 -7.36 0.33 -5.76
C LEU A 119 -6.50 -0.11 -6.94
N LYS A 120 -7.11 -0.21 -8.12
CA LYS A 120 -6.43 -0.59 -9.36
C LYS A 120 -5.67 0.61 -9.92
N LYS A 121 -4.68 0.30 -10.75
CA LYS A 121 -4.07 1.30 -11.61
C LYS A 121 -5.16 1.97 -12.47
N GLY A 122 -5.14 3.30 -12.52
CA GLY A 122 -6.12 4.10 -13.25
C GLY A 122 -7.35 4.49 -12.43
N ASP A 123 -7.56 3.91 -11.25
CA ASP A 123 -8.66 4.32 -10.36
C ASP A 123 -8.40 5.72 -9.81
N ILE A 124 -9.50 6.43 -9.53
CA ILE A 124 -9.49 7.68 -8.79
C ILE A 124 -9.86 7.33 -7.35
N PRO A 125 -9.05 7.71 -6.34
CA PRO A 125 -9.36 7.42 -4.94
C PRO A 125 -10.75 7.92 -4.55
N PRO A 126 -11.54 7.13 -3.82
CA PRO A 126 -12.99 7.32 -3.70
C PRO A 126 -13.43 8.62 -2.98
N ASN A 127 -12.58 9.29 -2.20
CA ASN A 127 -12.97 10.45 -1.41
C ASN A 127 -11.79 11.30 -0.88
N GLU A 128 -12.05 12.60 -0.67
CA GLU A 128 -11.09 13.65 -0.26
C GLU A 128 -10.39 13.38 1.09
N VAL A 129 -10.96 12.51 1.94
CA VAL A 129 -10.44 12.18 3.28
C VAL A 129 -9.22 11.26 3.22
N VAL A 130 -9.15 10.37 2.23
CA VAL A 130 -8.02 9.44 2.04
C VAL A 130 -6.92 10.07 1.17
N PHE A 131 -7.25 11.20 0.57
CA PHE A 131 -6.39 11.95 -0.33
C PHE A 131 -5.08 12.40 0.31
N PRO A 132 -5.01 12.90 1.55
CA PRO A 132 -3.73 13.31 2.15
C PRO A 132 -2.74 12.15 2.26
N THR A 133 -3.23 10.96 2.65
CA THR A 133 -2.39 9.76 2.81
C THR A 133 -1.97 9.20 1.46
N ILE A 134 -2.92 9.04 0.52
CA ILE A 134 -2.65 8.49 -0.81
C ILE A 134 -1.84 9.48 -1.67
N LYS A 135 -2.03 10.79 -1.52
CA LYS A 135 -1.32 11.82 -2.29
C LYS A 135 0.19 11.71 -2.12
N ASN A 136 0.67 11.50 -0.89
CA ASN A 136 2.10 11.33 -0.66
C ASN A 136 2.64 10.07 -1.36
N VAL A 137 1.87 8.98 -1.36
CA VAL A 137 2.21 7.76 -2.10
C VAL A 137 2.26 8.02 -3.61
N ILE A 138 1.25 8.68 -4.18
CA ILE A 138 1.21 9.06 -5.60
C ILE A 138 2.40 9.95 -5.97
N LEU A 139 2.69 10.97 -5.15
CA LEU A 139 3.80 11.89 -5.40
C LEU A 139 5.15 11.17 -5.37
N ASN A 140 5.35 10.27 -4.41
CA ASN A 140 6.57 9.46 -4.34
C ASN A 140 6.71 8.54 -5.55
N GLN A 141 5.64 7.88 -5.98
CA GLN A 141 5.65 7.03 -7.18
C GLN A 141 6.10 7.81 -8.42
N ARG A 142 5.57 9.02 -8.62
CA ARG A 142 5.93 9.88 -9.77
C ARG A 142 7.37 10.36 -9.72
N ARG A 143 7.87 10.71 -8.53
CA ARG A 143 9.29 11.08 -8.35
C ARG A 143 10.20 9.94 -8.77
N VAL A 144 9.90 8.71 -8.32
CA VAL A 144 10.66 7.51 -8.69
C VAL A 144 10.60 7.23 -10.19
N GLU A 145 9.42 7.35 -10.81
CA GLU A 145 9.24 7.17 -12.25
C GLU A 145 10.03 8.20 -13.07
N PHE A 146 9.98 9.48 -12.67
CA PHE A 146 10.74 10.55 -13.33
C PHE A 146 12.25 10.31 -13.26
N THR A 147 12.79 9.94 -12.09
CA THR A 147 14.22 9.63 -11.94
C THR A 147 14.64 8.48 -12.85
N LYS A 148 13.84 7.40 -12.91
CA LYS A 148 14.13 6.26 -13.79
C LYS A 148 14.14 6.63 -15.28
N ASN A 149 13.18 7.43 -15.72
CA ASN A 149 13.12 7.88 -17.11
C ASN A 149 14.33 8.77 -17.45
N PHE A 150 14.70 9.67 -16.55
CA PHE A 150 15.86 10.53 -16.72
C PHE A 150 17.18 9.75 -16.78
N GLU A 151 17.37 8.75 -15.91
CA GLU A 151 18.52 7.85 -15.96
C GLU A 151 18.59 7.06 -17.28
N TYR A 152 17.43 6.58 -17.77
CA TYR A 152 17.35 5.88 -19.04
C TYR A 152 17.73 6.79 -20.22
N GLU A 153 17.22 8.02 -20.28
CA GLU A 153 17.56 9.00 -21.31
C GLU A 153 19.06 9.31 -21.31
N LEU A 154 19.67 9.53 -20.14
CA LEU A 154 21.12 9.74 -20.01
C LEU A 154 21.93 8.54 -20.52
N LEU A 155 21.49 7.32 -20.22
CA LEU A 155 22.14 6.10 -20.73
C LEU A 155 22.05 6.00 -22.25
N GLN A 156 20.87 6.29 -22.84
CA GLN A 156 20.70 6.28 -24.29
C GLN A 156 21.56 7.34 -24.96
N ASP A 157 21.63 8.56 -24.42
CA ASP A 157 22.48 9.62 -24.93
C ASP A 157 23.98 9.27 -24.84
N ALA A 158 24.41 8.61 -23.76
CA ALA A 158 25.79 8.15 -23.59
C ALA A 158 26.16 6.99 -24.54
N ILE A 159 25.22 6.08 -24.84
CA ILE A 159 25.42 5.02 -25.85
C ILE A 159 25.54 5.66 -27.23
N LYS A 160 24.63 6.58 -27.54
CA LYS A 160 24.57 7.29 -28.81
C LYS A 160 25.83 8.12 -29.05
N SER A 161 26.30 8.89 -28.07
CA SER A 161 27.55 9.65 -28.19
C SER A 161 28.78 8.77 -28.44
N LYS A 162 28.91 7.63 -27.73
CA LYS A 162 29.98 6.66 -27.97
C LYS A 162 29.94 6.05 -29.37
N THR A 163 28.76 5.91 -30.00
CA THR A 163 28.66 5.46 -31.39
C THR A 163 29.00 6.55 -32.42
N TYR A 164 28.96 7.83 -32.05
CA TYR A 164 29.34 8.95 -32.93
C TYR A 164 30.82 9.32 -32.84
N GLU A 165 31.52 9.02 -31.74
CA GLU A 165 32.96 9.28 -31.58
C GLU A 165 33.87 8.24 -32.29
N ILE A 166 33.32 7.13 -32.80
CA ILE A 166 34.05 6.12 -33.59
C ILE A 166 33.90 6.44 -35.08
N TYR A 167 34.45 7.55 -35.57
CA TYR A 167 34.63 7.83 -37.00
C TYR A 167 35.85 8.70 -37.24
#